data_AF-A0A9W7FZH8-F1
#
_entry.id   AF-A0A9W7FZH8-F1
#
_cell.length_a   1.000
_cell.length_b   1.000
_cell.length_c   1.000
_cell.angle_alpha   90.00
_cell.angle_beta   90.00
_cell.angle_gamma   90.00
#
_symmetry.space_group_name_H-M   'P 1'
#
loop_
_entity.id
_entity.type
_entity.pdbx_description
1 polymer ?
#
loop_
_entity_poly.entity_id
_entity_poly.type
_entity_poly.pdbx_seq_one_letter_code
_entity_poly.pdbx_strand_id
1 'polypeptide(L)'
;MTSLPLNPQHKQNKPAVKASDLTASEQLSKFHHLAGGVSNLITATSLKLQKLTSLVKRSSLFSDPGPEIDRYVSEIGSDLKQLNSLVLTCSEFLSSAKGKLDGSSAEHTTVVVEA
;
A
#
# COMPACT_ATOMS: atom_id res chain seq x y z
N MET A 1 -31.88 -15.00 -55.94
CA MET A 1 -30.47 -14.76 -55.61
C MET A 1 -30.41 -13.41 -54.89
N THR A 2 -30.36 -13.46 -53.54
CA THR A 2 -29.32 -12.88 -52.65
C THR A 2 -29.52 -11.37 -52.40
N SER A 3 -29.52 -10.79 -51.19
CA SER A 3 -29.32 -11.21 -49.79
C SER A 3 -29.55 -9.96 -48.89
N LEU A 4 -29.99 -10.16 -47.64
CA LEU A 4 -30.07 -9.16 -46.55
C LEU A 4 -28.67 -8.75 -46.01
N PRO A 5 -28.57 -7.67 -45.19
CA PRO A 5 -27.40 -6.79 -45.10
C PRO A 5 -26.37 -7.21 -44.06
N LEU A 6 -25.11 -6.76 -44.24
CA LEU A 6 -24.03 -6.93 -43.28
C LEU A 6 -23.37 -5.58 -42.98
N ASN A 7 -23.63 -5.05 -41.79
CA ASN A 7 -22.68 -4.21 -41.06
C ASN A 7 -21.97 -5.13 -40.06
N PRO A 8 -20.63 -5.20 -40.08
CA PRO A 8 -19.94 -4.82 -38.84
C PRO A 8 -18.50 -4.32 -39.08
N GLN A 9 -18.16 -3.12 -38.62
CA GLN A 9 -16.76 -2.78 -38.34
C GLN A 9 -16.58 -2.32 -36.89
N HIS A 10 -16.16 -3.30 -36.09
CA HIS A 10 -15.15 -3.24 -35.02
C HIS A 10 -14.96 -1.91 -34.29
N LYS A 11 -15.61 -1.77 -33.13
CA LYS A 11 -15.01 -1.03 -32.01
C LYS A 11 -14.07 -1.98 -31.29
N GLN A 12 -12.77 -1.78 -31.49
CA GLN A 12 -11.70 -2.45 -30.77
C GLN A 12 -11.79 -2.08 -29.28
N ASN A 13 -12.50 -2.90 -28.51
CA ASN A 13 -12.57 -2.78 -27.07
C ASN A 13 -11.25 -3.29 -26.49
N LYS A 14 -10.27 -2.38 -26.33
CA LYS A 14 -9.09 -2.64 -25.51
C LYS A 14 -9.59 -2.87 -24.08
N PRO A 15 -9.42 -4.06 -23.47
CA PRO A 15 -9.79 -4.22 -22.07
C PRO A 15 -8.85 -3.34 -21.26
N ALA A 16 -9.39 -2.24 -20.72
CA ALA A 16 -8.77 -1.56 -19.61
C ALA A 16 -8.78 -2.54 -18.45
N VAL A 17 -7.64 -3.16 -18.17
CA VAL A 17 -7.47 -4.07 -17.03
C VAL A 17 -7.76 -3.26 -15.77
N LYS A 18 -8.97 -3.40 -15.23
CA LYS A 18 -9.30 -2.96 -13.88
C LYS A 18 -8.41 -3.76 -12.93
N ALA A 19 -7.91 -3.11 -11.88
CA ALA A 19 -7.07 -3.71 -10.84
C ALA A 19 -7.69 -4.93 -10.10
N SER A 20 -8.91 -5.35 -10.47
CA SER A 20 -9.68 -6.47 -9.92
C SER A 20 -9.22 -7.87 -10.40
N ASP A 21 -8.42 -7.97 -11.47
CA ASP A 21 -8.05 -9.25 -12.10
C ASP A 21 -6.62 -9.73 -11.83
N LEU A 22 -5.97 -9.24 -10.77
CA LEU A 22 -4.68 -9.80 -10.35
C LEU A 22 -4.87 -11.23 -9.82
N THR A 23 -4.05 -12.15 -10.29
CA THR A 23 -3.99 -13.53 -9.79
C THR A 23 -3.58 -13.55 -8.32
N ALA A 24 -3.96 -14.59 -7.58
CA ALA A 24 -3.57 -14.74 -6.17
C ALA A 24 -2.04 -14.68 -5.96
N SER A 25 -1.26 -15.16 -6.95
CA SER A 25 0.20 -15.09 -6.95
C SER A 25 0.71 -13.64 -7.07
N GLU A 26 0.14 -12.84 -7.96
CA GLU A 26 0.51 -11.42 -8.11
C GLU A 26 0.11 -10.60 -6.88
N GLN A 27 -1.04 -10.91 -6.28
CA GLN A 27 -1.48 -10.30 -5.03
C GLN A 27 -0.51 -10.62 -3.89
N LEU A 28 -0.13 -11.89 -3.72
CA LEU A 28 0.84 -12.32 -2.72
C LEU A 28 2.21 -11.67 -2.93
N SER A 29 2.69 -11.60 -4.17
CA SER A 29 3.95 -10.92 -4.50
C SER A 29 3.93 -9.44 -4.12
N LYS A 30 2.81 -8.74 -4.34
CA LYS A 30 2.65 -7.33 -3.93
C LYS A 30 2.69 -7.20 -2.41
N PHE A 31 2.04 -8.10 -1.69
CA PHE A 31 2.11 -8.11 -0.22
C PHE A 31 3.54 -8.32 0.29
N HIS A 32 4.28 -9.30 -0.24
CA HIS A 32 5.67 -9.51 0.15
C HIS A 32 6.54 -8.29 -0.15
N HIS A 33 6.31 -7.63 -1.28
CA HIS A 33 7.02 -6.39 -1.61
C HIS A 33 6.73 -5.27 -0.61
N LEU A 34 5.45 -5.07 -0.25
CA LEU A 34 5.05 -4.08 0.76
C LEU A 34 5.63 -4.40 2.15
N ALA A 35 5.55 -5.66 2.58
CA ALA A 35 6.12 -6.11 3.85
C ALA A 35 7.65 -5.94 3.89
N GLY A 36 8.33 -6.24 2.79
CA GLY A 36 9.76 -5.96 2.63
C GLY A 36 10.06 -4.46 2.71
N GLY A 37 9.21 -3.62 2.11
CA GLY A 37 9.28 -2.17 2.22
C GLY A 37 9.18 -1.68 3.66
N VAL A 38 8.23 -2.22 4.45
CA VAL A 38 8.10 -1.91 5.88
C VAL A 38 9.37 -2.28 6.63
N SER A 39 9.90 -3.49 6.43
CA SER A 39 11.13 -3.94 7.10
C SER A 39 12.32 -3.04 6.76
N ASN A 40 12.53 -2.73 5.49
CA ASN A 40 13.62 -1.86 5.03
C ASN A 40 13.53 -0.46 5.65
N LEU A 41 12.32 0.11 5.70
CA LEU A 41 12.10 1.44 6.24
C LEU A 41 12.29 1.48 7.77
N ILE A 42 11.91 0.42 8.49
CA ILE A 42 12.21 0.29 9.94
C ILE A 42 13.71 0.28 10.17
N THR A 43 14.48 -0.52 9.40
CA THR A 43 15.93 -0.58 9.53
C THR A 43 16.57 0.77 9.22
N ALA A 44 16.13 1.45 8.16
CA ALA A 44 16.62 2.78 7.80
C ALA A 44 16.33 3.82 8.88
N THR A 45 15.10 3.84 9.42
CA THR A 45 14.69 4.74 10.51
C THR A 45 15.52 4.48 11.77
N SER A 46 15.75 3.21 12.09
CA SER A 46 16.56 2.79 13.25
C SER A 46 18.00 3.30 13.14
N LEU A 47 18.60 3.23 11.94
CA LEU A 47 19.93 3.77 11.70
C LEU A 47 19.99 5.29 11.88
N LYS A 48 18.96 6.02 11.42
CA LYS A 48 18.87 7.47 11.63
C LYS A 48 18.73 7.82 13.11
N LEU A 49 17.93 7.08 13.86
CA LEU A 49 17.80 7.23 15.32
C LEU A 49 19.14 7.01 16.04
N GLN A 50 19.93 6.01 15.62
CA GLN A 50 21.27 5.79 16.17
C GLN A 50 22.19 6.99 15.90
N LYS A 51 22.19 7.52 14.67
CA LYS A 51 23.00 8.70 14.32
C LYS A 51 22.57 9.95 15.08
N LEU A 52 21.27 10.20 15.18
CA LEU A 52 20.71 11.29 15.98
C LEU A 52 21.16 11.16 17.45
N THR A 53 21.08 9.97 18.01
CA THR A 53 21.54 9.70 19.38
C THR A 53 23.02 10.02 19.55
N SER A 54 23.86 9.63 18.58
CA SER A 54 25.30 9.95 18.60
C SER A 54 25.56 11.46 18.51
N LEU A 55 24.80 12.19 17.70
CA LEU A 55 24.94 13.65 17.56
C LEU A 55 24.57 14.39 18.84
N VAL A 56 23.44 14.01 19.46
CA VAL A 56 23.00 14.62 20.73
C VAL A 56 24.00 14.36 21.85
N LYS A 57 24.64 13.18 21.85
CA LYS A 57 25.69 12.84 22.85
C LYS A 57 27.00 13.58 22.61
N ARG A 58 27.28 14.00 21.38
CA ARG A 58 28.54 14.69 21.02
C ARG A 58 28.41 16.18 21.35
N SER A 59 28.68 16.56 22.59
CA SER A 59 28.84 17.97 22.98
C SER A 59 30.21 18.49 22.52
N SER A 60 30.32 18.90 21.25
CA SER A 60 31.52 19.59 20.76
C SER A 60 31.36 21.10 20.96
N LEU A 61 32.29 21.73 21.68
CA LEU A 61 32.33 23.20 21.85
C LEU A 61 32.64 23.94 20.53
N PHE A 62 33.11 23.23 19.50
CA PHE A 62 33.59 23.81 18.24
C PHE A 62 32.75 23.44 17.03
N SER A 63 31.71 22.63 17.20
CA SER A 63 30.82 22.21 16.10
C SER A 63 29.40 22.11 16.65
N ASP A 64 28.55 23.05 16.27
CA ASP A 64 27.12 23.01 16.58
C ASP A 64 26.45 21.86 15.80
N PRO A 65 25.93 20.81 16.48
CA PRO A 65 25.24 19.72 15.82
C PRO A 65 23.78 20.05 15.46
N GLY A 66 23.27 21.23 15.84
CA GLY A 66 21.86 21.64 15.70
C GLY A 66 21.27 21.40 14.30
N PRO A 67 21.89 21.92 13.22
CA PRO A 67 21.36 21.71 11.86
C PRO A 67 21.29 20.24 11.44
N GLU A 68 22.24 19.42 11.88
CA GLU A 68 22.25 17.99 11.56
C GLU A 68 21.20 17.24 12.38
N ILE A 69 20.99 17.63 13.64
CA ILE A 69 19.91 17.13 14.50
C ILE A 69 18.54 17.43 13.87
N ASP A 70 18.28 18.67 13.49
CA ASP A 70 17.00 19.10 12.90
C ASP A 70 16.69 18.33 11.61
N ARG A 71 17.72 18.08 10.80
CA ARG A 71 17.62 17.25 9.61
C ARG A 71 17.24 15.81 9.95
N TYR A 72 17.93 15.16 10.89
CA TYR A 72 17.59 13.79 11.28
C TYR A 72 16.17 13.70 11.88
N VAL A 73 15.76 14.67 12.70
CA VAL A 73 14.40 14.73 13.26
C VAL A 73 13.36 14.83 12.14
N SER A 74 13.58 15.70 11.16
CA SER A 74 12.69 15.88 10.01
C SER A 74 12.59 14.62 9.15
N GLU A 75 13.74 13.98 8.85
CA GLU A 75 13.78 12.74 8.10
C GLU A 75 13.07 11.59 8.84
N ILE A 76 13.31 11.44 10.16
CA ILE A 76 12.64 10.42 10.98
C ILE A 76 11.13 10.67 11.01
N GLY A 77 10.69 11.92 11.16
CA GLY A 77 9.28 12.27 11.11
C GLY A 77 8.63 11.89 9.78
N SER A 78 9.34 12.05 8.66
CA SER A 78 8.88 11.60 7.34
C SER A 78 8.83 10.08 7.23
N ASP A 79 9.86 9.37 7.70
CA ASP A 79 9.91 7.91 7.68
C ASP A 79 8.73 7.31 8.47
N LEU A 80 8.41 7.86 9.64
CA LEU A 80 7.28 7.41 10.46
C LEU A 80 5.93 7.58 9.75
N LYS A 81 5.73 8.68 9.02
CA LYS A 81 4.52 8.86 8.20
C LYS A 81 4.44 7.82 7.10
N GLN A 82 5.54 7.57 6.41
CA GLN A 82 5.61 6.57 5.35
C GLN A 82 5.40 5.15 5.89
N LEU A 83 5.95 4.82 7.07
CA LEU A 83 5.70 3.55 7.76
C LEU A 83 4.21 3.35 8.04
N ASN A 84 3.55 4.36 8.60
CA ASN A 84 2.11 4.30 8.86
C ASN A 84 1.32 4.06 7.56
N SER A 85 1.66 4.74 6.47
CA SER A 85 1.01 4.51 5.17
C SER A 85 1.20 3.08 4.67
N LEU A 86 2.41 2.53 4.72
CA LEU A 86 2.68 1.15 4.28
C LEU A 86 1.94 0.11 5.13
N VAL A 87 1.90 0.31 6.46
CA VAL A 87 1.18 -0.58 7.37
C VAL A 87 -0.33 -0.57 7.10
N LEU A 88 -0.91 0.60 6.82
CA LEU A 88 -2.30 0.72 6.42
C LEU A 88 -2.56 -0.02 5.10
N THR A 89 -1.72 0.16 4.08
CA THR A 89 -1.84 -0.56 2.80
C THR A 89 -1.75 -2.08 2.96
N CYS A 90 -0.83 -2.57 3.81
CA CYS A 90 -0.75 -4.00 4.14
C CYS A 90 -2.04 -4.50 4.82
N SER A 91 -2.64 -3.69 5.69
CA SER A 91 -3.88 -4.05 6.39
C SER A 91 -5.08 -4.07 5.44
N GLU A 92 -5.19 -3.08 4.55
CA GLU A 92 -6.21 -3.02 3.49
C GLU A 92 -6.11 -4.20 2.54
N PHE A 93 -4.89 -4.62 2.19
CA PHE A 93 -4.66 -5.81 1.38
C PHE A 93 -5.25 -7.06 2.05
N LEU A 94 -5.03 -7.24 3.36
CA LEU A 94 -5.57 -8.38 4.11
C LEU A 94 -7.11 -8.36 4.16
N SER A 95 -7.71 -7.19 4.39
CA SER A 95 -9.16 -7.02 4.39
C SER A 95 -9.78 -7.32 3.02
N SER A 96 -9.14 -6.87 1.95
CA SER A 96 -9.57 -7.11 0.57
C SER A 96 -9.43 -8.58 0.16
N ALA A 97 -8.35 -9.24 0.61
CA ALA A 97 -8.15 -10.67 0.40
C ALA A 97 -9.24 -11.50 1.12
N LYS A 98 -9.61 -11.13 2.35
CA LYS A 98 -10.70 -11.78 3.09
C LYS A 98 -12.07 -11.60 2.43
N GLY A 99 -12.39 -10.40 1.93
CA GLY A 99 -13.65 -10.14 1.23
C GLY A 99 -13.85 -10.95 -0.06
N LYS A 100 -12.76 -11.38 -0.73
CA LYS A 100 -12.82 -12.25 -1.91
C LYS A 100 -13.13 -13.72 -1.57
N LEU A 101 -12.88 -14.16 -0.34
CA LEU A 101 -13.12 -15.52 0.12
C LEU A 101 -14.59 -15.71 0.58
N ASP A 102 -15.19 -14.64 1.12
CA ASP A 102 -16.54 -14.64 1.68
C ASP A 102 -17.65 -14.35 0.64
N GLY A 103 -17.27 -13.84 -0.54
CA GLY A 103 -18.19 -13.39 -1.59
C GLY A 103 -18.93 -14.48 -2.39
N SER A 104 -18.92 -15.75 -1.96
CA SER A 104 -19.69 -16.83 -2.61
C SER A 104 -20.92 -17.29 -1.81
N SER A 105 -21.28 -16.65 -0.70
CA SER A 105 -22.51 -17.01 0.04
C SER A 105 -23.04 -15.90 0.95
N ALA A 106 -23.57 -14.82 0.38
CA ALA A 106 -24.31 -13.80 1.16
C ALA A 106 -25.56 -13.31 0.43
N GLU A 107 -26.31 -14.22 -0.18
CA GLU A 107 -27.73 -14.03 -0.51
C GLU A 107 -28.54 -14.29 0.77
N HIS A 108 -28.71 -13.30 1.66
CA HIS A 108 -29.72 -13.37 2.70
C HIS A 108 -30.52 -12.07 2.74
N THR A 109 -31.62 -12.04 1.97
CA THR A 109 -32.63 -10.99 2.04
C THR A 109 -33.34 -11.11 3.40
N THR A 110 -33.26 -10.10 4.26
CA THR A 110 -34.11 -10.01 5.45
C THR A 110 -35.20 -9.00 5.17
N VAL A 111 -36.39 -9.49 4.83
CA VAL A 111 -37.61 -8.69 4.83
C VAL A 111 -38.04 -8.52 6.29
N VAL A 112 -37.87 -7.34 6.85
CA VAL A 112 -38.49 -6.96 8.12
C VAL A 112 -39.96 -6.62 7.84
N VAL A 113 -40.88 -7.43 8.38
CA VAL A 113 -42.31 -7.13 8.43
C VAL A 113 -42.57 -6.61 9.85
N GLU A 114 -42.81 -5.31 9.99
CA GLU A 114 -43.30 -4.72 11.24
C GLU A 114 -44.78 -5.10 11.39
N ALA A 115 -45.14 -5.62 12.57
CA ALA A 115 -46.50 -6.02 12.96
C ALA A 115 -47.06 -5.05 14.01
#